data_AF-A0A924QA13-F1
#
_entry.id   AF-A0A924QA13-F1
#
_cell.length_a   1.000
_cell.length_b   1.000
_cell.length_c   1.000
_cell.angle_alpha   90.00
_cell.angle_beta   90.00
_cell.angle_gamma   90.00
#
_symmetry.space_group_name_H-M   'P 1'
#
loop_
_entity.id
_entity.type
_entity.pdbx_description
1 polymer ?
#
loop_
_entity_poly.entity_id
_entity_poly.type
_entity_poly.pdbx_seq_one_letter_code
_entity_poly.pdbx_strand_id
1 'polypeptide(L)'
;MNASAQSEGTSLAAVALLRNTATIRDRANALLARARAGQSDWFVISDDTALDRTANIVADVTRERYGDGPIPYHSRWRHFEAGAVDRRAELDCALGDVSASER
;
A
#
# COMPACT_ATOMS: atom_id res chain seq x y z
N MET A 1 -15.94 -16.29 36.03
CA MET A 1 -15.29 -15.54 34.93
C MET A 1 -16.10 -14.26 34.73
N ASN A 2 -15.48 -13.09 34.96
CA ASN A 2 -16.19 -11.81 35.13
C ASN A 2 -16.37 -11.07 33.78
N ALA A 3 -17.44 -10.27 33.65
CA ALA A 3 -17.83 -9.56 32.45
C ALA A 3 -16.72 -8.62 31.91
N SER A 4 -15.91 -8.04 32.78
CA SER A 4 -14.77 -7.20 32.40
C SER A 4 -13.67 -7.98 31.65
N ALA A 5 -13.38 -9.20 32.08
CA ALA A 5 -12.41 -10.07 31.41
C ALA A 5 -12.93 -10.58 30.04
N GLN A 6 -14.24 -10.73 29.90
CA GLN A 6 -14.86 -11.02 28.60
C GLN A 6 -14.78 -9.81 27.66
N SER A 7 -15.05 -8.60 28.15
CA SER A 7 -14.93 -7.36 27.36
C SER A 7 -13.50 -7.11 26.87
N GLU A 8 -12.48 -7.34 27.70
CA GLU A 8 -11.08 -7.25 27.30
C GLU A 8 -10.69 -8.31 26.27
N GLY A 9 -11.15 -9.56 26.46
CA GLY A 9 -10.95 -10.64 25.49
C GLY A 9 -11.58 -10.34 24.14
N THR A 10 -12.79 -9.77 24.12
CA THR A 10 -13.46 -9.33 22.88
C THR A 10 -12.72 -8.18 22.21
N SER A 11 -12.20 -7.22 22.98
CA SER A 11 -11.40 -6.10 22.46
C SER A 11 -10.11 -6.59 21.79
N LEU A 12 -9.37 -7.50 22.44
CA LEU A 12 -8.15 -8.08 21.88
C LEU A 12 -8.40 -8.87 20.59
N ALA A 13 -9.48 -9.66 20.57
CA ALA A 13 -9.89 -10.39 19.37
C ALA A 13 -10.25 -9.44 18.21
N ALA A 14 -10.96 -8.34 18.50
CA ALA A 14 -11.28 -7.31 17.50
C ALA A 14 -10.02 -6.63 16.96
N VAL A 15 -9.05 -6.27 17.82
CA VAL A 15 -7.77 -5.71 17.39
C VAL A 15 -6.99 -6.69 16.53
N ALA A 16 -6.93 -7.96 16.92
CA ALA A 16 -6.26 -8.99 16.14
C ALA A 16 -6.88 -9.14 14.74
N LEU A 17 -8.21 -9.14 14.66
CA LEU A 17 -8.95 -9.18 13.40
C LEU A 17 -8.65 -7.95 12.53
N LEU A 18 -8.69 -6.74 13.10
CA LEU A 18 -8.43 -5.50 12.36
C LEU A 18 -6.99 -5.36 11.86
N ARG A 19 -6.04 -6.05 12.51
CA ARG A 19 -4.62 -6.08 12.12
C ARG A 19 -4.29 -7.20 11.13
N ASN A 20 -5.20 -8.13 10.89
CA ASN A 20 -4.99 -9.20 9.93
C ASN A 20 -5.00 -8.65 8.49
N THR A 21 -3.96 -8.95 7.71
CA THR A 21 -3.78 -8.39 6.35
C THR A 21 -4.86 -8.83 5.38
N ALA A 22 -5.38 -10.06 5.48
CA ALA A 22 -6.50 -10.50 4.66
C ALA A 22 -7.77 -9.70 4.98
N THR A 23 -8.08 -9.51 6.27
CA THR A 23 -9.22 -8.69 6.70
C THR A 23 -9.09 -7.24 6.21
N ILE A 24 -7.88 -6.67 6.24
CA ILE A 24 -7.62 -5.33 5.72
C ILE A 24 -7.90 -5.28 4.20
N ARG A 25 -7.40 -6.25 3.43
CA ARG A 25 -7.63 -6.32 1.97
C ARG A 25 -9.11 -6.46 1.64
N ASP A 26 -9.83 -7.34 2.33
CA ASP A 26 -11.27 -7.56 2.09
C ASP A 26 -12.08 -6.28 2.34
N ARG A 27 -11.80 -5.59 3.45
CA ARG A 27 -12.49 -4.33 3.79
C ARG A 27 -12.12 -3.20 2.82
N ALA A 28 -10.86 -3.11 2.41
CA ALA A 28 -10.43 -2.12 1.42
C ALA A 28 -11.13 -2.34 0.06
N ASN A 29 -11.26 -3.59 -0.39
CA ASN A 29 -11.98 -3.93 -1.61
C ASN A 29 -13.47 -3.56 -1.53
N ALA A 30 -14.11 -3.79 -0.38
CA ALA A 30 -15.50 -3.38 -0.17
C ALA A 30 -15.67 -1.85 -0.24
N LEU A 31 -14.74 -1.08 0.33
CA LEU A 31 -14.73 0.39 0.22
C LEU A 31 -14.51 0.85 -1.23
N LEU A 32 -13.59 0.23 -1.95
CA LEU A 32 -13.34 0.52 -3.36
C LEU A 32 -14.59 0.25 -4.22
N ALA A 33 -15.26 -0.89 -4.02
CA ALA A 33 -16.48 -1.24 -4.73
C ALA A 33 -17.59 -0.20 -4.50
N ARG A 34 -17.77 0.26 -3.25
CA ARG A 34 -18.72 1.32 -2.91
C ARG A 34 -18.37 2.65 -3.60
N ALA A 35 -17.10 3.04 -3.59
CA ALA A 35 -16.66 4.27 -4.25
C ALA A 35 -16.89 4.21 -5.77
N ARG A 36 -16.60 3.07 -6.41
CA ARG A 36 -16.89 2.85 -7.84
C ARG A 36 -18.39 2.83 -8.16
N ALA A 37 -19.23 2.40 -7.22
CA ALA A 37 -20.69 2.46 -7.35
C ALA A 37 -21.29 3.85 -7.08
N GLY A 38 -20.46 4.88 -6.80
CA GLY A 38 -20.94 6.22 -6.47
C GLY A 38 -21.57 6.33 -5.08
N GLN A 39 -21.31 5.36 -4.18
CA GLN A 39 -21.90 5.26 -2.84
C GLN A 39 -20.96 5.75 -1.72
N SER A 40 -20.03 6.63 -2.08
CA SER A 40 -19.06 7.23 -1.16
C SER A 40 -19.18 8.74 -1.21
N ASP A 41 -19.42 9.36 -0.05
CA ASP A 41 -19.46 10.82 0.07
C ASP A 41 -18.06 11.46 0.01
N TRP A 42 -17.00 10.64 0.13
CA TRP A 42 -15.63 11.10 0.32
C TRP A 42 -14.70 10.81 -0.87
N PHE A 43 -15.01 9.80 -1.67
CA PHE A 43 -14.14 9.33 -2.74
C PHE A 43 -14.92 9.13 -4.03
N VAL A 44 -14.42 9.72 -5.11
CA VAL A 44 -14.87 9.48 -6.47
C VAL A 44 -13.76 8.73 -7.20
N ILE A 45 -14.08 7.57 -7.76
CA ILE A 45 -13.15 6.83 -8.61
C ILE A 45 -13.44 7.25 -10.05
N SER A 46 -12.48 7.94 -10.66
CA SER A 46 -12.54 8.29 -12.08
C SER A 46 -12.57 7.04 -12.97
N ASP A 47 -12.95 7.22 -14.23
CA ASP A 47 -12.85 6.15 -15.21
C ASP A 47 -11.42 5.61 -15.35
N ASP A 48 -11.30 4.41 -15.93
CA ASP A 48 -10.02 3.73 -16.07
C ASP A 48 -9.07 4.46 -17.06
N THR A 49 -9.57 5.43 -17.85
CA THR A 49 -8.73 6.24 -18.79
C THR A 49 -7.84 7.26 -18.06
N ALA A 50 -8.14 7.56 -16.79
CA ALA A 50 -7.28 8.40 -15.97
C ALA A 50 -5.87 7.83 -15.81
N LEU A 51 -5.72 6.50 -15.82
CA LEU A 51 -4.42 5.84 -15.75
C LEU A 51 -3.59 6.08 -17.01
N ASP A 52 -4.19 5.93 -18.20
CA ASP A 52 -3.51 6.17 -19.48
C ASP A 52 -3.05 7.62 -19.60
N ARG A 53 -3.92 8.57 -19.23
CA ARG A 53 -3.56 9.98 -19.20
C ARG A 53 -2.40 10.25 -18.24
N THR A 54 -2.45 9.66 -17.05
CA THR A 54 -1.38 9.81 -16.06
C THR A 54 -0.05 9.25 -16.57
N ALA A 55 -0.07 8.08 -17.22
CA ALA A 55 1.11 7.48 -17.82
C ALA A 55 1.74 8.38 -18.89
N ASN A 56 0.91 8.98 -19.76
CA ASN A 56 1.38 9.93 -20.76
C ASN A 56 2.02 11.17 -20.13
N ILE A 57 1.37 11.76 -19.12
CA ILE A 57 1.92 12.92 -18.39
C ILE A 57 3.28 12.59 -17.77
N VAL A 58 3.41 11.43 -17.11
CA VAL A 58 4.68 11.00 -16.51
C VAL A 58 5.75 10.80 -17.58
N ALA A 59 5.41 10.20 -18.72
CA ALA A 59 6.34 10.01 -19.83
C ALA A 59 6.81 11.34 -20.42
N ASP A 60 5.91 12.30 -20.61
CA ASP A 60 6.22 13.62 -21.15
C ASP A 60 7.15 14.40 -20.20
N VAL A 61 6.81 14.46 -18.91
CA VAL A 61 7.64 15.13 -17.89
C VAL A 61 9.01 14.47 -17.76
N THR A 62 9.07 13.15 -17.88
CA THR A 62 10.34 12.42 -17.84
C THR A 62 11.20 12.78 -19.05
N ARG A 63 10.63 12.80 -20.25
CA ARG A 63 11.33 13.15 -21.49
C ARG A 63 11.78 14.61 -21.49
N GLU A 64 10.96 15.53 -20.98
CA GLU A 64 11.32 16.93 -20.81
C GLU A 64 12.56 17.10 -19.93
N ARG A 65 12.64 16.34 -18.83
CA ARG A 65 13.72 16.46 -17.83
C ARG A 65 15.00 15.76 -18.22
N TYR A 66 14.90 14.61 -18.88
CA TYR A 66 16.05 13.72 -19.11
C TYR A 66 16.38 13.50 -20.58
N GLY A 67 15.51 13.92 -21.51
CA GLY A 67 15.65 13.63 -22.93
C GLY A 67 15.73 12.12 -23.18
N ASP A 68 16.64 11.71 -24.05
CA ASP A 68 16.99 10.30 -24.28
C ASP A 68 18.15 9.83 -23.38
N GLY A 69 18.54 10.64 -22.39
CA GLY A 69 19.61 10.34 -21.45
C GLY A 69 19.20 9.33 -20.37
N PRO A 70 20.19 8.74 -19.67
CA PRO A 70 19.90 7.81 -18.59
C PRO A 70 19.20 8.52 -17.42
N ILE A 71 18.05 7.98 -17.00
CA ILE A 71 17.35 8.45 -15.80
C ILE A 71 18.14 7.96 -14.58
N PRO A 72 18.59 8.85 -13.68
CA PRO A 72 19.29 8.42 -12.48
C PRO A 72 18.40 7.54 -11.61
N TYR A 73 18.96 6.47 -11.04
CA TYR A 73 18.24 5.59 -10.13
C TYR A 73 17.88 6.34 -8.84
N HIS A 74 16.65 6.83 -8.77
CA HIS A 74 16.04 7.38 -7.57
C HIS A 74 14.97 6.42 -7.06
N SER A 75 15.41 5.36 -6.40
CA SER A 75 14.48 4.47 -5.73
C SER A 75 14.09 5.06 -4.38
N ARG A 76 12.79 5.10 -4.09
CA ARG A 76 12.29 5.37 -2.72
C ARG A 76 12.89 4.39 -1.69
N TRP A 77 13.38 3.23 -2.12
CA TRP A 77 14.12 2.31 -1.24
C TRP A 77 15.36 2.95 -0.61
N ARG A 78 16.03 3.88 -1.31
CA ARG A 78 17.16 4.62 -0.72
C ARG A 78 16.77 5.52 0.45
N HIS A 79 15.49 5.85 0.61
CA HIS A 79 15.04 6.54 1.83
C HIS A 79 15.04 5.63 3.05
N PHE A 80 14.93 4.31 2.88
CA PHE A 80 15.05 3.33 3.97
C PHE A 80 16.51 3.08 4.37
N GLU A 81 17.46 3.51 3.52
CA GLU A 81 18.90 3.48 3.78
C GLU A 81 19.38 4.70 4.61
N ALA A 82 18.46 5.48 5.17
CA ALA A 82 18.80 6.64 6.01
C ALA A 82 19.72 6.23 7.18
N GLY A 83 20.80 7.00 7.37
CA GLY A 83 21.84 6.68 8.34
C GLY A 83 22.77 5.54 7.92
N ALA A 84 22.81 5.22 6.62
CA ALA A 84 23.64 4.14 6.04
C ALA A 84 23.30 2.73 6.57
N VAL A 85 22.02 2.49 6.91
CA VAL A 85 21.51 1.20 7.37
C VAL A 85 20.68 0.56 6.28
N ASP A 86 21.09 -0.60 5.76
CA ASP A 86 20.36 -1.33 4.71
C ASP A 86 19.11 -2.05 5.28
N ARG A 87 18.07 -1.27 5.56
CA ARG A 87 16.79 -1.78 6.08
C ARG A 87 16.05 -2.67 5.10
N ARG A 88 16.35 -2.58 3.81
CA ARG A 88 15.76 -3.49 2.82
C ARG A 88 16.33 -4.89 3.05
N ALA A 89 17.64 -5.02 3.22
CA ALA A 89 18.24 -6.31 3.55
C ALA A 89 17.75 -6.87 4.90
N GLU A 90 17.55 -6.01 5.91
CA GLU A 90 16.95 -6.43 7.18
C GLU A 90 15.52 -6.95 7.01
N LEU A 91 14.70 -6.26 6.21
CA LEU A 91 13.34 -6.68 5.88
C LEU A 91 13.34 -8.01 5.12
N ASP A 92 14.19 -8.15 4.11
CA ASP A 92 14.33 -9.40 3.33
C ASP A 92 14.70 -10.57 4.25
N CYS A 93 15.60 -10.36 5.20
CA CYS A 93 15.98 -11.37 6.19
C CYS A 93 14.81 -11.71 7.14
N ALA A 94 14.05 -10.71 7.58
CA ALA A 94 12.91 -10.91 8.46
C ALA A 94 11.72 -11.60 7.77
N LEU A 95 11.50 -11.32 6.48
CA LEU A 95 10.47 -11.95 5.67
C LEU A 95 10.84 -13.42 5.36
N GLY A 96 12.11 -13.70 5.11
CA GLY A 96 12.55 -15.03 4.70
C GLY A 96 12.01 -15.40 3.30
N ASP A 97 11.65 -16.67 3.10
CA ASP A 97 11.15 -17.14 1.81
C ASP A 97 9.63 -16.99 1.71
N VAL A 98 9.19 -15.78 1.36
CA VAL A 98 7.79 -15.44 1.09
C VAL A 98 7.51 -15.40 -0.40
N SER A 99 6.27 -15.69 -0.77
CA SER A 99 5.82 -15.56 -2.16
C SER A 99 6.03 -14.14 -2.68
N ALA A 100 6.13 -13.96 -4.00
CA ALA A 100 6.28 -12.61 -4.58
C ALA A 100 5.11 -11.67 -4.22
N SER A 101 3.93 -12.21 -3.93
CA SER A 101 2.78 -11.44 -3.45
C SER A 101 2.86 -11.02 -1.97
N GLU A 102 3.76 -11.64 -1.21
CA GLU A 102 3.97 -11.41 0.23
C GLU A 102 5.32 -10.75 0.53
N ARG A 103 6.15 -10.52 -0.49
CA ARG A 103 7.40 -9.77 -0.47
C ARG A 103 7.15 -8.29 -0.75
#